data_AF-A0A1Y5MR03-F1
#
_entry.id   AF-A0A1Y5MR03-F1
#
_cell.length_a   1.000
_cell.length_b   1.000
_cell.length_c   1.000
_cell.angle_alpha   90.00
_cell.angle_beta   90.00
_cell.angle_gamma   90.00
#
_symmetry.space_group_name_H-M   'P 1'
#
loop_
_entity.id
_entity.type
_entity.pdbx_description
1 polymer ?
#
loop_
_entity_poly.entity_id
_entity_poly.type
_entity_poly.pdbx_seq_one_letter_code
_entity_poly.pdbx_strand_id
1 'polypeptide(L)'
;MSYQDILDEKEESVKEARKFVNFLKANFSNCEIRSSKQARLITLLNEENDLFDRLNRTNFAEVSKRLGEIKEQITLVILDIKDEIIKDFEDKNYEIYKGTANSDEERLEKIKNELLFNSYFESRLGEHSANLKANFIKECATNFFKHSNFIVPVVSMLCYFLYFGFETRYFPSLDSSEMIFTGILLFCATATVTAFEIAILVFVSYLYQNDDKKHKFKKPKFLFFYSSNFIYFLTLISFAILAFAAFKLNYGWGAILSLLLLSYTGVNLAVFFKDRSNFIIYLLSLIMLLLFIISVVVLKDGGFLALWILFCSFMLSFVLGVASIKETKDFSFVFYAALSLMIVSNSLLFIKYTAKTFNIGDVDYKFLLVDKSALKALPSSLCETKGKEQTPCEIDEKAVKIYDVKSLCNIGKFYYLQTKDGVKFELDSSKIISRVKE
;
A
#
# COMPACT_ATOMS: atom_id res chain seq x y z
N MET A 1 -21.10 -13.57 -1.27
CA MET A 1 -21.45 -14.71 -0.39
C MET A 1 -22.18 -15.75 -1.20
N SER A 2 -21.88 -17.02 -0.93
CA SER A 2 -22.65 -18.17 -1.39
C SER A 2 -23.93 -18.34 -0.55
N TYR A 3 -24.88 -19.15 -1.04
CA TYR A 3 -26.07 -19.54 -0.26
C TYR A 3 -25.71 -20.25 1.04
N GLN A 4 -24.62 -21.04 1.02
CA GLN A 4 -24.15 -21.77 2.19
C GLN A 4 -23.56 -20.83 3.25
N ASP A 5 -22.80 -19.80 2.83
CA ASP A 5 -22.20 -18.84 3.74
C ASP A 5 -23.25 -18.13 4.62
N ILE A 6 -24.41 -17.77 4.02
CA ILE A 6 -25.50 -17.08 4.73
C ILE A 6 -26.25 -18.04 5.67
N LEU A 7 -26.38 -19.31 5.31
CA LEU A 7 -26.97 -20.31 6.20
C LEU A 7 -26.09 -20.58 7.42
N ASP A 8 -24.78 -20.66 7.20
CA ASP A 8 -23.80 -20.88 8.28
C ASP A 8 -23.76 -19.67 9.25
N GLU A 9 -23.98 -18.44 8.74
CA GLU A 9 -24.05 -17.22 9.56
C GLU A 9 -25.38 -17.08 10.33
N LYS A 10 -26.47 -17.66 9.83
CA LYS A 10 -27.84 -17.46 10.33
C LYS A 10 -27.96 -17.76 11.83
N GLU A 11 -27.56 -18.96 12.27
CA GLU A 11 -27.78 -19.38 13.65
C GLU A 11 -27.06 -18.50 14.67
N GLU A 12 -25.80 -18.14 14.39
CA GLU A 12 -25.00 -17.29 15.27
C GLU A 12 -25.51 -15.85 15.27
N SER A 13 -25.83 -15.30 14.09
CA SER A 13 -26.34 -13.92 13.99
C SER A 13 -27.68 -13.75 14.70
N VAL A 14 -28.63 -14.69 14.51
CA VAL A 14 -29.94 -14.64 15.17
C VAL A 14 -29.79 -14.75 16.70
N LYS A 15 -28.90 -15.61 17.17
CA LYS A 15 -28.63 -15.78 18.59
C LYS A 15 -28.06 -14.52 19.23
N GLU A 16 -27.05 -13.91 18.63
CA GLU A 16 -26.41 -12.69 19.15
C GLU A 16 -27.35 -11.48 19.05
N ALA A 17 -28.12 -11.35 17.96
CA ALA A 17 -29.14 -10.31 17.82
C ALA A 17 -30.19 -10.38 18.95
N ARG A 18 -30.70 -11.58 19.27
CA ARG A 18 -31.67 -11.76 20.37
C ARG A 18 -31.07 -11.41 21.73
N LYS A 19 -29.85 -11.87 22.02
CA LYS A 19 -29.15 -11.52 23.26
C LYS A 19 -29.04 -10.00 23.41
N PHE A 20 -28.68 -9.31 22.33
CA PHE A 20 -28.51 -7.87 22.37
C PHE A 20 -29.82 -7.11 22.51
N VAL A 21 -30.89 -7.53 21.83
CA VAL A 21 -32.24 -6.96 22.02
C VAL A 21 -32.66 -7.07 23.48
N ASN A 22 -32.41 -8.22 24.13
CA ASN A 22 -32.71 -8.39 25.55
C ASN A 22 -31.85 -7.48 26.44
N PHE A 23 -30.57 -7.34 26.13
CA PHE A 23 -29.67 -6.41 26.82
C PHE A 23 -30.15 -4.95 26.73
N LEU A 24 -30.54 -4.48 25.54
CA LEU A 24 -31.07 -3.12 25.36
C LEU A 24 -32.32 -2.89 26.21
N LYS A 25 -33.29 -3.81 26.12
CA LYS A 25 -34.55 -3.71 26.88
C LYS A 25 -34.34 -3.73 28.40
N ALA A 26 -33.34 -4.47 28.87
CA ALA A 26 -33.02 -4.56 30.29
C ALA A 26 -32.36 -3.28 30.84
N ASN A 27 -31.58 -2.57 30.03
CA ASN A 27 -30.71 -1.49 30.51
C ASN A 27 -31.15 -0.08 30.10
N PHE A 28 -31.99 0.08 29.07
CA PHE A 28 -32.43 1.39 28.57
C PHE A 28 -33.93 1.60 28.73
N SER A 29 -34.32 2.79 29.19
CA SER A 29 -35.71 3.20 29.41
C SER A 29 -36.41 3.63 28.12
N ASN A 30 -35.64 4.11 27.14
CA ASN A 30 -36.15 4.68 25.89
C ASN A 30 -36.46 3.64 24.79
N CYS A 31 -36.22 2.35 25.04
CA CYS A 31 -36.46 1.26 24.06
C CYS A 31 -37.91 1.17 23.55
N GLU A 32 -38.88 1.72 24.30
CA GLU A 32 -40.30 1.75 23.91
C GLU A 32 -40.67 3.01 23.11
N ILE A 33 -39.80 4.03 23.13
CA ILE A 33 -39.99 5.27 22.39
C ILE A 33 -39.54 5.01 20.95
N ARG A 34 -40.49 4.94 20.01
CA ARG A 34 -40.23 4.58 18.60
C ARG A 34 -39.18 5.48 17.91
N SER A 35 -39.04 6.73 18.34
CA SER A 35 -38.04 7.66 17.81
C SER A 35 -36.64 7.48 18.42
N SER A 36 -36.46 6.66 19.45
CA SER A 36 -35.14 6.42 20.03
C SER A 36 -34.27 5.56 19.12
N LYS A 37 -32.96 5.77 19.20
CA LYS A 37 -31.97 4.98 18.46
C LYS A 37 -32.02 3.51 18.88
N GLN A 38 -32.23 3.24 20.16
CA GLN A 38 -32.33 1.91 20.77
C GLN A 38 -33.56 1.16 20.23
N ALA A 39 -34.73 1.81 20.15
CA ALA A 39 -35.93 1.22 19.55
C ALA A 39 -35.74 0.93 18.06
N ARG A 40 -35.15 1.88 17.32
CA ARG A 40 -34.82 1.70 15.89
C ARG A 40 -33.88 0.52 15.66
N LEU A 41 -32.85 0.37 16.51
CA LEU A 41 -31.93 -0.78 16.44
C LEU A 41 -32.64 -2.11 16.69
N ILE A 42 -33.54 -2.17 17.70
CA ILE A 42 -34.34 -3.36 17.97
C ILE A 42 -35.22 -3.73 16.76
N THR A 43 -35.85 -2.75 16.11
CA THR A 43 -36.66 -2.99 14.91
C THR A 43 -35.82 -3.60 13.79
N LEU A 44 -34.64 -3.02 13.51
CA LEU A 44 -33.77 -3.51 12.45
C LEU A 44 -33.22 -4.91 12.72
N LEU A 45 -32.82 -5.21 13.96
CA LEU A 45 -32.38 -6.55 14.36
C LEU A 45 -33.49 -7.61 14.24
N ASN A 46 -34.74 -7.23 14.51
CA ASN A 46 -35.88 -8.13 14.31
C ASN A 46 -36.21 -8.32 12.82
N GLU A 47 -36.12 -7.28 12.00
CA GLU A 47 -36.32 -7.39 10.55
C GLU A 47 -35.23 -8.28 9.92
N GLU A 48 -33.98 -8.18 10.38
CA GLU A 48 -32.90 -9.07 9.97
C GLU A 48 -33.22 -10.55 10.26
N ASN A 49 -33.70 -10.85 11.48
CA ASN A 49 -34.10 -12.20 11.86
C ASN A 49 -35.24 -12.74 10.97
N ASP A 50 -36.24 -11.92 10.67
CA ASP A 50 -37.35 -12.27 9.78
C ASP A 50 -36.88 -12.53 8.34
N LEU A 51 -35.90 -11.76 7.84
CA LEU A 51 -35.28 -12.04 6.54
C LEU A 51 -34.55 -13.39 6.51
N PHE A 52 -33.81 -13.72 7.58
CA PHE A 52 -33.18 -15.03 7.70
C PHE A 52 -34.19 -16.18 7.71
N ASP A 53 -35.38 -15.98 8.27
CA ASP A 53 -36.44 -16.99 8.29
C ASP A 53 -37.15 -17.14 6.95
N ARG A 54 -37.21 -16.07 6.15
CA ARG A 54 -37.76 -16.09 4.78
C ARG A 54 -36.77 -16.62 3.74
N LEU A 55 -35.49 -16.76 4.09
CA LEU A 55 -34.43 -17.18 3.17
C LEU A 55 -34.70 -18.57 2.59
N ASN A 56 -34.76 -18.66 1.27
CA ASN A 56 -34.79 -19.92 0.53
C ASN A 56 -34.00 -19.80 -0.78
N ARG A 57 -33.84 -20.92 -1.51
CA ARG A 57 -33.05 -20.92 -2.76
C ARG A 57 -33.63 -20.05 -3.87
N THR A 58 -34.94 -19.83 -3.89
CA THR A 58 -35.62 -19.11 -4.98
C THR A 58 -35.67 -17.60 -4.78
N ASN A 59 -35.64 -17.12 -3.53
CA ASN A 59 -35.59 -15.69 -3.19
C ASN A 59 -34.20 -15.20 -2.72
N PHE A 60 -33.19 -16.06 -2.80
CA PHE A 60 -31.85 -15.82 -2.28
C PHE A 60 -31.26 -14.45 -2.66
N ALA A 61 -31.31 -14.08 -3.95
CA ALA A 61 -30.72 -12.84 -4.43
C ALA A 61 -31.39 -11.58 -3.83
N GLU A 62 -32.71 -11.60 -3.73
CA GLU A 62 -33.50 -10.51 -3.15
C GLU A 62 -33.27 -10.40 -1.65
N VAL A 63 -33.39 -11.51 -0.92
CA VAL A 63 -33.19 -11.56 0.53
C VAL A 63 -31.75 -11.18 0.88
N SER A 64 -30.76 -11.69 0.14
CA SER A 64 -29.34 -11.36 0.36
C SER A 64 -29.05 -9.87 0.16
N LYS A 65 -29.63 -9.25 -0.88
CA LYS A 65 -29.50 -7.81 -1.10
C LYS A 65 -30.10 -7.02 0.07
N ARG A 66 -31.34 -7.34 0.46
CA ARG A 66 -32.04 -6.64 1.54
C ARG A 66 -31.37 -6.87 2.90
N LEU A 67 -30.82 -8.06 3.13
CA LEU A 67 -30.02 -8.37 4.31
C LEU A 67 -28.79 -7.48 4.37
N GLY A 68 -28.08 -7.29 3.26
CA GLY A 68 -26.96 -6.35 3.17
C GLY A 68 -27.34 -4.91 3.55
N GLU A 69 -28.46 -4.42 3.02
CA GLU A 69 -29.00 -3.07 3.32
C GLU A 69 -29.36 -2.92 4.81
N ILE A 70 -30.00 -3.94 5.41
CA ILE A 70 -30.34 -3.93 6.85
C ILE A 70 -29.08 -4.00 7.72
N LYS A 71 -28.11 -4.85 7.38
CA LYS A 71 -26.84 -4.95 8.11
C LYS A 71 -26.11 -3.61 8.14
N GLU A 72 -26.14 -2.86 7.04
CA GLU A 72 -25.57 -1.51 6.95
C GLU A 72 -26.32 -0.52 7.85
N GLN A 73 -27.66 -0.50 7.80
CA GLN A 73 -28.47 0.36 8.67
C GLN A 73 -28.26 0.05 10.16
N ILE A 74 -28.19 -1.23 10.54
CA ILE A 74 -27.88 -1.68 11.91
C ILE A 74 -26.54 -1.08 12.34
N THR A 75 -25.53 -1.14 11.48
CA THR A 75 -24.18 -0.65 11.78
C THR A 75 -24.16 0.85 12.02
N LEU A 76 -24.86 1.63 11.19
CA LEU A 76 -24.97 3.08 11.36
C LEU A 76 -25.65 3.44 12.69
N VAL A 77 -26.74 2.75 13.05
CA VAL A 77 -27.43 3.00 14.32
C VAL A 77 -26.56 2.59 15.52
N ILE A 78 -25.77 1.52 15.41
CA ILE A 78 -24.80 1.14 16.46
C ILE A 78 -23.75 2.24 16.65
N LEU A 79 -23.24 2.83 15.57
CA LEU A 79 -22.29 3.94 15.65
C LEU A 79 -22.91 5.15 16.37
N ASP A 80 -24.13 5.54 16.00
CA ASP A 80 -24.85 6.64 16.64
C ASP A 80 -25.09 6.40 18.14
N ILE A 81 -25.37 5.15 18.53
CA ILE A 81 -25.55 4.76 19.94
C ILE A 81 -24.22 4.79 20.67
N LYS A 82 -23.12 4.31 20.06
CA LYS A 82 -21.79 4.37 20.69
C LYS A 82 -21.36 5.80 20.95
N ASP A 83 -21.55 6.69 19.98
CA ASP A 83 -21.17 8.10 20.10
C ASP A 83 -22.06 8.83 21.14
N GLU A 84 -23.35 8.49 21.22
CA GLU A 84 -24.26 8.96 22.28
C GLU A 84 -23.81 8.51 23.67
N ILE A 85 -23.46 7.23 23.85
CA ILE A 85 -22.98 6.70 25.13
C ILE A 85 -21.69 7.38 25.56
N ILE A 86 -20.73 7.57 24.65
CA ILE A 86 -19.46 8.25 24.98
C ILE A 86 -19.77 9.64 25.53
N LYS A 87 -20.64 10.39 24.84
CA LYS A 87 -21.05 11.72 25.25
C LYS A 87 -21.81 11.72 26.57
N ASP A 88 -22.76 10.81 26.76
CA ASP A 88 -23.53 10.68 28.00
C ASP A 88 -22.62 10.42 29.22
N PHE A 89 -21.54 9.64 29.05
CA PHE A 89 -20.56 9.40 30.11
C PHE A 89 -19.62 10.58 30.36
N GLU A 90 -19.25 11.35 29.32
CA GLU A 90 -18.49 12.58 29.46
C GLU A 90 -19.31 13.67 30.19
N ASP A 91 -20.57 13.83 29.78
CA ASP A 91 -21.51 14.83 30.32
C ASP A 91 -22.19 14.36 31.62
N LYS A 92 -21.97 13.11 32.05
CA LYS A 92 -22.65 12.44 33.18
C LYS A 92 -24.19 12.46 33.07
N ASN A 93 -24.71 12.38 31.85
CA ASN A 93 -26.13 12.36 31.56
C ASN A 93 -26.66 10.93 31.44
N TYR A 94 -27.29 10.41 32.50
CA TYR A 94 -27.75 9.02 32.54
C TYR A 94 -29.26 8.83 32.38
N GLU A 95 -30.03 9.84 31.96
CA GLU A 95 -31.50 9.79 31.95
C GLU A 95 -32.10 8.61 31.17
N ILE A 96 -31.42 8.13 30.13
CA ILE A 96 -31.87 7.04 29.27
C ILE A 96 -31.60 5.64 29.84
N TYR A 97 -30.87 5.54 30.96
CA TYR A 97 -30.47 4.27 31.57
C TYR A 97 -31.43 3.87 32.69
N LYS A 98 -31.83 2.59 32.74
CA LYS A 98 -32.72 2.06 33.77
C LYS A 98 -31.99 1.91 35.10
N GLY A 99 -32.60 2.39 36.18
CA GLY A 99 -32.14 2.15 37.55
C GLY A 99 -31.11 3.15 38.06
N THR A 100 -30.99 4.33 37.43
CA THR A 100 -30.04 5.40 37.76
C THR A 100 -30.18 6.00 39.15
N ALA A 101 -31.37 5.91 39.76
CA ALA A 101 -31.58 6.33 41.14
C ALA A 101 -30.79 5.48 42.17
N ASN A 102 -30.32 4.28 41.80
CA ASN A 102 -29.64 3.31 42.68
C ASN A 102 -28.44 2.60 42.00
N SER A 103 -27.91 3.14 40.89
CA SER A 103 -26.86 2.45 40.12
C SER A 103 -25.47 2.81 40.61
N ASP A 104 -24.73 1.82 41.13
CA ASP A 104 -23.30 1.91 41.35
C ASP A 104 -22.58 2.25 40.03
N GLU A 105 -21.59 3.16 40.06
CA GLU A 105 -20.75 3.53 38.89
C GLU A 105 -20.23 2.29 38.14
N GLU A 106 -19.97 1.20 38.87
CA GLU A 106 -19.55 -0.09 38.32
C GLU A 106 -20.56 -0.69 37.33
N ARG A 107 -21.86 -0.56 37.60
CA ARG A 107 -22.92 -1.07 36.71
C ARG A 107 -23.01 -0.26 35.41
N LEU A 108 -22.90 1.06 35.51
CA LEU A 108 -22.89 1.95 34.35
C LEU A 108 -21.66 1.70 33.49
N GLU A 109 -20.48 1.56 34.11
CA GLU A 109 -19.25 1.25 33.39
C GLU A 109 -19.32 -0.13 32.73
N LYS A 110 -19.99 -1.11 33.35
CA LYS A 110 -20.27 -2.42 32.73
C LYS A 110 -21.18 -2.32 31.51
N ILE A 111 -22.25 -1.51 31.58
CA ILE A 111 -23.15 -1.27 30.43
C ILE A 111 -22.39 -0.60 29.29
N LYS A 112 -21.59 0.43 29.59
CA LYS A 112 -20.71 1.11 28.63
C LYS A 112 -19.75 0.13 27.97
N ASN A 113 -19.04 -0.69 28.76
CA ASN A 113 -18.07 -1.65 28.23
C ASN A 113 -18.73 -2.71 27.35
N GLU A 114 -19.89 -3.24 27.76
CA GLU A 114 -20.65 -4.22 26.97
C GLU A 114 -21.12 -3.67 25.62
N LEU A 115 -21.37 -2.35 25.52
CA LEU A 115 -21.78 -1.68 24.28
C LEU A 115 -20.58 -1.28 23.41
N LEU A 116 -19.54 -0.72 24.00
CA LEU A 116 -18.36 -0.25 23.26
C LEU A 116 -17.54 -1.41 22.70
N PHE A 117 -17.41 -2.50 23.46
CA PHE A 117 -16.52 -3.63 23.16
C PHE A 117 -17.28 -4.93 22.85
N ASN A 118 -18.55 -4.82 22.44
CA ASN A 118 -19.32 -6.00 22.04
C ASN A 118 -18.68 -6.67 20.81
N SER A 119 -18.31 -7.95 20.93
CA SER A 119 -17.67 -8.67 19.82
C SER A 119 -18.55 -8.81 18.58
N TYR A 120 -19.89 -8.85 18.75
CA TYR A 120 -20.83 -8.87 17.63
C TYR A 120 -20.79 -7.56 16.84
N PHE A 121 -20.66 -6.42 17.53
CA PHE A 121 -20.54 -5.11 16.88
C PHE A 121 -19.19 -4.87 16.26
N GLU A 122 -18.11 -5.30 16.91
CA GLU A 122 -16.79 -5.22 16.31
C GLU A 122 -16.73 -5.99 15.00
N SER A 123 -17.35 -7.18 14.94
CA SER A 123 -17.45 -7.96 13.71
C SER A 123 -18.21 -7.19 12.60
N ARG A 124 -19.38 -6.63 12.91
CA ARG A 124 -20.17 -5.83 11.95
C ARG A 124 -19.47 -4.56 11.48
N LEU A 125 -18.83 -3.85 12.39
CA LEU A 125 -18.04 -2.66 12.07
C LEU A 125 -16.85 -3.02 11.17
N GLY A 126 -16.21 -4.17 11.42
CA GLY A 126 -15.17 -4.73 10.57
C GLY A 126 -15.67 -5.04 9.15
N GLU A 127 -16.84 -5.68 9.03
CA GLU A 127 -17.46 -5.98 7.73
C GLU A 127 -17.84 -4.71 6.96
N HIS A 128 -18.49 -3.74 7.64
CA HIS A 128 -18.85 -2.46 7.05
C HIS A 128 -17.62 -1.68 6.57
N SER A 129 -16.59 -1.58 7.41
CA SER A 129 -15.30 -0.97 7.08
C SER A 129 -14.65 -1.63 5.86
N ALA A 130 -14.67 -2.98 5.77
CA ALA A 130 -14.13 -3.70 4.63
C ALA A 130 -14.89 -3.40 3.33
N ASN A 131 -16.23 -3.34 3.39
CA ASN A 131 -17.08 -3.03 2.25
C ASN A 131 -16.87 -1.59 1.75
N LEU A 132 -16.77 -0.61 2.66
CA LEU A 132 -16.45 0.78 2.32
C LEU A 132 -15.11 0.88 1.59
N LYS A 133 -14.05 0.23 2.10
CA LYS A 133 -12.73 0.20 1.45
C LYS A 133 -12.79 -0.43 0.07
N ALA A 134 -13.47 -1.58 -0.06
CA ALA A 134 -13.59 -2.28 -1.34
C ALA A 134 -14.32 -1.43 -2.40
N ASN A 135 -15.43 -0.80 -2.02
CA ASN A 135 -16.20 0.07 -2.91
C ASN A 135 -15.39 1.28 -3.35
N PHE A 136 -14.69 1.93 -2.43
CA PHE A 136 -13.82 3.06 -2.76
C PHE A 136 -12.66 2.67 -3.69
N ILE A 137 -11.99 1.53 -3.44
CA ILE A 137 -10.91 1.05 -4.33
C ILE A 137 -11.47 0.76 -5.72
N LYS A 138 -12.66 0.15 -5.81
CA LYS A 138 -13.34 -0.11 -7.08
C LYS A 138 -13.66 1.20 -7.82
N GLU A 139 -14.15 2.20 -7.11
CA GLU A 139 -14.42 3.54 -7.66
C GLU A 139 -13.12 4.20 -8.15
N CYS A 140 -12.04 4.15 -7.35
CA CYS A 140 -10.72 4.64 -7.74
C CYS A 140 -10.19 3.97 -9.01
N ALA A 141 -10.28 2.65 -9.10
CA ALA A 141 -9.86 1.90 -10.28
C ALA A 141 -10.70 2.28 -11.51
N THR A 142 -12.02 2.38 -11.35
CA THR A 142 -12.93 2.79 -12.43
C THR A 142 -12.60 4.20 -12.92
N ASN A 143 -12.33 5.12 -12.00
CA ASN A 143 -11.95 6.49 -12.30
C ASN A 143 -10.59 6.55 -13.01
N PHE A 144 -9.61 5.76 -12.58
CA PHE A 144 -8.31 5.64 -13.24
C PHE A 144 -8.45 5.16 -14.68
N PHE A 145 -9.20 4.08 -14.93
CA PHE A 145 -9.38 3.58 -16.30
C PHE A 145 -10.13 4.57 -17.18
N LYS A 146 -11.17 5.23 -16.64
CA LYS A 146 -11.95 6.25 -17.35
C LYS A 146 -11.09 7.45 -17.78
N HIS A 147 -10.12 7.85 -16.95
CA HIS A 147 -9.26 9.02 -17.18
C HIS A 147 -7.81 8.65 -17.55
N SER A 148 -7.55 7.39 -17.89
CA SER A 148 -6.20 6.84 -18.14
C SER A 148 -5.47 7.58 -19.25
N ASN A 149 -6.16 7.96 -20.32
CA ASN A 149 -5.60 8.72 -21.45
C ASN A 149 -5.02 10.09 -21.04
N PHE A 150 -5.43 10.63 -19.89
CA PHE A 150 -4.87 11.86 -19.32
C PHE A 150 -3.86 11.56 -18.20
N ILE A 151 -4.20 10.65 -17.29
CA ILE A 151 -3.37 10.33 -16.12
C ILE A 151 -2.03 9.74 -16.54
N VAL A 152 -2.03 8.77 -17.47
CA VAL A 152 -0.81 8.06 -17.87
C VAL A 152 0.20 9.02 -18.50
N PRO A 153 -0.13 9.84 -19.52
CA PRO A 153 0.84 10.78 -20.08
C PRO A 153 1.42 11.78 -19.07
N VAL A 154 0.61 12.29 -18.14
CA VAL A 154 1.06 13.23 -17.10
C VAL A 154 2.08 12.57 -16.17
N VAL A 155 1.76 11.37 -15.66
CA VAL A 155 2.69 10.64 -14.78
C VAL A 155 3.94 10.20 -15.55
N SER A 156 3.79 9.79 -16.81
CA SER A 156 4.90 9.46 -17.70
C SER A 156 5.86 10.63 -17.91
N MET A 157 5.36 11.86 -18.08
CA MET A 157 6.22 13.04 -18.12
C MET A 157 7.01 13.22 -16.83
N LEU A 158 6.40 13.00 -15.66
CA LEU A 158 7.12 13.05 -14.38
C LEU A 158 8.23 11.99 -14.33
N CYS A 159 7.98 10.75 -14.76
CA CYS A 159 9.02 9.71 -14.84
C CYS A 159 10.16 10.12 -15.78
N TYR A 160 9.86 10.74 -16.93
CA TYR A 160 10.87 11.27 -17.85
C TYR A 160 11.76 12.31 -17.15
N PHE A 161 11.17 13.30 -16.47
CA PHE A 161 11.92 14.33 -15.74
C PHE A 161 12.71 13.76 -14.55
N LEU A 162 12.18 12.75 -13.87
CA LEU A 162 12.89 12.05 -12.80
C LEU A 162 14.15 11.37 -13.34
N TYR A 163 14.05 10.61 -14.42
CA TYR A 163 15.20 9.92 -15.01
C TYR A 163 16.24 10.89 -15.58
N PHE A 164 15.82 11.78 -16.48
CA PHE A 164 16.76 12.65 -17.19
C PHE A 164 17.24 13.85 -16.36
N GLY A 165 16.40 14.36 -15.48
CA GLY A 165 16.70 15.51 -14.63
C GLY A 165 17.53 15.15 -13.40
N PHE A 166 17.13 14.11 -12.65
CA PHE A 166 17.79 13.76 -11.39
C PHE A 166 18.88 12.70 -11.57
N GLU A 167 18.61 11.62 -12.32
CA GLU A 167 19.54 10.49 -12.42
C GLU A 167 20.67 10.71 -13.43
N THR A 168 20.35 11.07 -14.67
CA THR A 168 21.38 11.27 -15.72
C THR A 168 21.90 12.70 -15.79
N ARG A 169 21.15 13.68 -15.26
CA ARG A 169 21.41 15.12 -15.33
C ARG A 169 21.74 15.57 -16.75
N TYR A 170 20.96 15.08 -17.69
CA TYR A 170 21.10 15.35 -19.12
C TYR A 170 19.77 15.13 -19.82
N PHE A 171 19.24 16.19 -20.43
CA PHE A 171 17.99 16.13 -21.18
C PHE A 171 18.28 15.88 -22.66
N PRO A 172 17.89 14.72 -23.21
CA PRO A 172 17.98 14.49 -24.65
C PRO A 172 16.97 15.40 -25.39
N SER A 173 17.37 15.91 -26.54
CA SER A 173 16.48 16.66 -27.44
C SER A 173 15.56 15.68 -28.18
N LEU A 174 14.46 15.31 -27.53
CA LEU A 174 13.40 14.46 -28.08
C LEU A 174 12.21 15.31 -28.51
N ASP A 175 11.45 14.81 -29.48
CA ASP A 175 10.13 15.39 -29.75
C ASP A 175 9.14 15.07 -28.61
N SER A 176 7.99 15.75 -28.60
CA SER A 176 6.99 15.57 -27.53
C SER A 176 6.44 14.14 -27.46
N SER A 177 6.32 13.45 -28.59
CA SER A 177 5.81 12.07 -28.65
C SER A 177 6.84 11.07 -28.11
N GLU A 178 8.10 11.22 -28.48
CA GLU A 178 9.23 10.41 -28.02
C GLU A 178 9.45 10.60 -26.52
N MET A 179 9.31 11.83 -26.02
CA MET A 179 9.37 12.13 -24.58
C MET A 179 8.26 11.40 -23.82
N ILE A 180 7.00 11.53 -24.26
CA ILE A 180 5.86 10.85 -23.62
C ILE A 180 6.04 9.33 -23.70
N PHE A 181 6.43 8.79 -24.85
CA PHE A 181 6.67 7.36 -25.04
C PHE A 181 7.77 6.83 -24.10
N THR A 182 8.88 7.54 -24.00
CA THR A 182 9.97 7.21 -23.07
C THR A 182 9.47 7.21 -21.63
N GLY A 183 8.72 8.25 -21.25
CA GLY A 183 8.08 8.34 -19.95
C GLY A 183 7.12 7.18 -19.66
N ILE A 184 6.36 6.72 -20.66
CA ILE A 184 5.45 5.57 -20.53
C ILE A 184 6.24 4.30 -20.25
N LEU A 185 7.32 4.04 -21.00
CA LEU A 185 8.16 2.86 -20.75
C LEU A 185 8.77 2.85 -19.34
N LEU A 186 9.25 4.01 -18.88
CA LEU A 186 9.75 4.17 -17.51
C LEU A 186 8.65 3.95 -16.48
N PHE A 187 7.46 4.51 -16.71
CA PHE A 187 6.32 4.35 -15.82
C PHE A 187 5.81 2.90 -15.77
N CYS A 188 5.74 2.18 -16.89
CA CYS A 188 5.20 0.82 -16.96
C CYS A 188 5.87 -0.16 -15.99
N ALA A 189 7.19 -0.11 -15.84
CA ALA A 189 7.89 -0.96 -14.87
C ALA A 189 7.53 -0.56 -13.44
N THR A 190 7.55 0.74 -13.13
CA THR A 190 7.19 1.25 -11.79
C THR A 190 5.75 0.90 -11.41
N ALA A 191 4.82 1.00 -12.36
CA ALA A 191 3.43 0.63 -12.19
C ALA A 191 3.26 -0.89 -11.97
N THR A 192 4.06 -1.71 -12.66
CA THR A 192 4.05 -3.17 -12.48
C THR A 192 4.49 -3.57 -11.07
N VAL A 193 5.59 -3.00 -10.57
CA VAL A 193 6.06 -3.25 -9.20
C VAL A 193 5.02 -2.76 -8.18
N THR A 194 4.51 -1.55 -8.37
CA THR A 194 3.48 -0.97 -7.49
C THR A 194 2.21 -1.84 -7.46
N ALA A 195 1.78 -2.36 -8.61
CA ALA A 195 0.63 -3.26 -8.68
C ALA A 195 0.86 -4.59 -7.94
N PHE A 196 2.07 -5.14 -8.04
CA PHE A 196 2.46 -6.33 -7.29
C PHE A 196 2.44 -6.09 -5.76
N GLU A 197 2.93 -4.93 -5.30
CA GLU A 197 2.88 -4.54 -3.89
C GLU A 197 1.45 -4.38 -3.38
N ILE A 198 0.57 -3.75 -4.17
CA ILE A 198 -0.87 -3.65 -3.86
C ILE A 198 -1.47 -5.06 -3.74
N ALA A 199 -1.14 -5.98 -4.65
CA ALA A 199 -1.63 -7.35 -4.58
C ALA A 199 -1.19 -8.07 -3.29
N ILE A 200 0.07 -7.87 -2.87
CA ILE A 200 0.56 -8.37 -1.58
C ILE A 200 -0.24 -7.78 -0.42
N LEU A 201 -0.48 -6.46 -0.41
CA LEU A 201 -1.24 -5.79 0.64
C LEU A 201 -2.70 -6.29 0.73
N VAL A 202 -3.34 -6.50 -0.42
CA VAL A 202 -4.70 -7.10 -0.48
C VAL A 202 -4.69 -8.51 0.08
N PHE A 203 -3.70 -9.33 -0.31
CA PHE A 203 -3.57 -10.70 0.18
C PHE A 203 -3.32 -10.75 1.70
N VAL A 204 -2.42 -9.92 2.21
CA VAL A 204 -2.11 -9.79 3.64
C VAL A 204 -3.34 -9.32 4.42
N SER A 205 -4.09 -8.34 3.90
CA SER A 205 -5.34 -7.86 4.52
C SER A 205 -6.41 -8.95 4.57
N TYR A 206 -6.53 -9.75 3.51
CA TYR A 206 -7.43 -10.91 3.47
C TYR A 206 -7.04 -11.98 4.51
N LEU A 207 -5.74 -12.28 4.66
CA LEU A 207 -5.27 -13.18 5.70
C LEU A 207 -5.58 -12.66 7.11
N TYR A 208 -5.40 -11.36 7.35
CA TYR A 208 -5.75 -10.73 8.62
C TYR A 208 -7.23 -10.92 8.95
N GLN A 209 -8.13 -10.55 8.03
CA GLN A 209 -9.57 -10.67 8.23
C GLN A 209 -10.00 -12.12 8.49
N ASN A 210 -9.42 -13.08 7.77
CA ASN A 210 -9.71 -14.50 7.98
C ASN A 210 -9.25 -15.01 9.34
N ASP A 211 -8.08 -14.61 9.82
CA ASP A 211 -7.58 -15.02 11.13
C ASP A 211 -8.31 -14.29 12.28
N ASP A 212 -8.77 -13.06 12.06
CA ASP A 212 -9.57 -12.28 13.01
C ASP A 212 -10.98 -12.86 13.18
N LYS A 213 -11.64 -13.25 12.08
CA LYS A 213 -12.90 -14.02 12.09
C LYS A 213 -12.77 -15.34 12.87
N LYS A 214 -11.61 -16.00 12.78
CA LYS A 214 -11.29 -17.21 13.55
C LYS A 214 -10.86 -16.92 15.00
N HIS A 215 -10.99 -15.67 15.45
CA HIS A 215 -10.66 -15.21 16.81
C HIS A 215 -9.22 -15.48 17.25
N LYS A 216 -8.28 -15.62 16.30
CA LYS A 216 -6.88 -15.95 16.61
C LYS A 216 -6.13 -14.80 17.30
N PHE A 217 -6.67 -13.58 17.28
CA PHE A 217 -6.06 -12.40 17.89
C PHE A 217 -6.66 -12.01 19.25
N LYS A 218 -7.62 -12.78 19.81
CA LYS A 218 -8.28 -12.43 21.09
C LYS A 218 -7.40 -12.57 22.32
N LYS A 219 -6.47 -13.55 22.35
CA LYS A 219 -5.47 -13.70 23.42
C LYS A 219 -4.16 -14.25 22.85
N PRO A 220 -3.00 -13.63 23.15
CA PRO A 220 -1.71 -14.19 22.76
C PRO A 220 -1.49 -15.52 23.50
N LYS A 221 -0.87 -16.50 22.83
CA LYS A 221 -0.59 -17.81 23.47
C LYS A 221 0.50 -17.70 24.55
N PHE A 222 1.43 -16.77 24.37
CA PHE A 222 2.53 -16.49 25.30
C PHE A 222 3.15 -15.12 24.95
N LEU A 223 3.38 -14.24 25.93
CA LEU A 223 4.27 -13.05 25.82
C LEU A 223 4.16 -12.28 24.48
N PHE A 224 2.93 -11.91 24.08
CA PHE A 224 2.58 -11.18 22.85
C PHE A 224 2.62 -11.96 21.52
N PHE A 225 2.92 -13.27 21.52
CA PHE A 225 2.98 -14.08 20.31
C PHE A 225 1.63 -14.69 19.91
N TYR A 226 1.23 -14.47 18.66
CA TYR A 226 0.06 -15.09 18.05
C TYR A 226 0.45 -16.09 16.96
N SER A 227 -0.24 -17.22 16.93
CA SER A 227 -0.07 -18.27 15.92
C SER A 227 -1.07 -18.05 14.79
N SER A 228 -0.70 -17.21 13.84
CA SER A 228 -1.57 -16.75 12.75
C SER A 228 -0.85 -16.83 11.41
N ASN A 229 -1.56 -17.27 10.36
CA ASN A 229 -1.03 -17.33 9.00
C ASN A 229 -0.66 -15.92 8.53
N PHE A 230 -1.49 -14.93 8.90
CA PHE A 230 -1.19 -13.52 8.66
C PHE A 230 0.16 -13.10 9.26
N ILE A 231 0.45 -13.45 10.53
CA ILE A 231 1.73 -13.10 11.18
C ILE A 231 2.92 -13.75 10.49
N TYR A 232 2.82 -15.04 10.14
CA TYR A 232 3.92 -15.74 9.46
C TYR A 232 4.23 -15.13 8.09
N PHE A 233 3.21 -14.84 7.29
CA PHE A 233 3.38 -14.20 5.99
C PHE A 233 3.95 -12.78 6.10
N LEU A 234 3.41 -11.95 7.00
CA LEU A 234 3.90 -10.59 7.18
C LEU A 234 5.32 -10.55 7.73
N THR A 235 5.67 -11.50 8.61
CA THR A 235 7.04 -11.69 9.10
C THR A 235 8.00 -12.00 7.96
N LEU A 236 7.63 -12.88 7.04
CA LEU A 236 8.47 -13.26 5.91
C LEU A 236 8.69 -12.09 4.94
N ILE A 237 7.65 -11.28 4.69
CA ILE A 237 7.74 -10.06 3.89
C ILE A 237 8.66 -9.04 4.57
N SER A 238 8.44 -8.77 5.86
CA SER A 238 9.28 -7.85 6.64
C SER A 238 10.74 -8.31 6.66
N PHE A 239 10.97 -9.61 6.86
CA PHE A 239 12.29 -10.20 6.85
C PHE A 239 12.96 -10.04 5.48
N ALA A 240 12.26 -10.31 4.38
CA ALA A 240 12.82 -10.17 3.04
C ALA A 240 13.29 -8.74 2.75
N ILE A 241 12.51 -7.74 3.16
CA ILE A 241 12.87 -6.31 3.01
C ILE A 241 14.13 -5.97 3.83
N LEU A 242 14.15 -6.35 5.11
CA LEU A 242 15.27 -6.06 6.00
C LEU A 242 16.53 -6.84 5.61
N ALA A 243 16.39 -8.10 5.19
CA ALA A 243 17.48 -8.93 4.71
C ALA A 243 18.11 -8.35 3.44
N PHE A 244 17.30 -7.84 2.50
CA PHE A 244 17.80 -7.17 1.30
C PHE A 244 18.59 -5.90 1.65
N ALA A 245 18.08 -5.08 2.58
CA ALA A 245 18.79 -3.89 3.04
C ALA A 245 20.11 -4.25 3.75
N ALA A 246 20.09 -5.25 4.65
CA ALA A 246 21.27 -5.72 5.36
C ALA A 246 22.31 -6.35 4.42
N PHE A 247 21.86 -7.07 3.39
CA PHE A 247 22.73 -7.60 2.34
C PHE A 247 23.43 -6.47 1.56
N LYS A 248 22.70 -5.42 1.17
CA LYS A 248 23.27 -4.23 0.50
C LYS A 248 24.30 -3.51 1.40
N LEU A 249 24.13 -3.57 2.71
CA LEU A 249 25.04 -3.00 3.71
C LEU A 249 26.18 -3.95 4.13
N ASN A 250 26.35 -5.10 3.46
CA ASN A 250 27.39 -6.09 3.73
C ASN A 250 27.38 -6.66 5.17
N TYR A 251 26.21 -6.78 5.80
CA TYR A 251 26.09 -7.49 7.07
C TYR A 251 26.34 -8.99 6.91
N GLY A 252 26.95 -9.61 7.91
CA GLY A 252 27.19 -11.06 7.91
C GLY A 252 25.90 -11.89 7.96
N TRP A 253 25.94 -13.10 7.40
CA TRP A 253 24.79 -14.02 7.33
C TRP A 253 24.08 -14.27 8.67
N GLY A 254 24.83 -14.34 9.78
CA GLY A 254 24.26 -14.49 11.12
C GLY A 254 23.43 -13.27 11.56
N ALA A 255 23.88 -12.06 11.22
CA ALA A 255 23.12 -10.83 11.48
C ALA A 255 21.86 -10.77 10.61
N ILE A 256 21.98 -11.16 9.33
CA ILE A 256 20.81 -11.27 8.43
C ILE A 256 19.79 -12.24 9.02
N LEU A 257 20.19 -13.44 9.45
CA LEU A 257 19.28 -14.43 10.03
C LEU A 257 18.60 -13.92 11.31
N SER A 258 19.30 -13.13 12.12
CA SER A 258 18.73 -12.53 13.34
C SER A 258 17.59 -11.54 13.06
N LEU A 259 17.56 -10.94 11.86
CA LEU A 259 16.46 -10.06 11.44
C LEU A 259 15.14 -10.81 11.30
N LEU A 260 15.14 -12.13 11.08
CA LEU A 260 13.91 -12.92 11.04
C LEU A 260 13.20 -12.91 12.40
N LEU A 261 13.96 -13.08 13.48
CA LEU A 261 13.45 -13.02 14.85
C LEU A 261 12.98 -11.60 15.19
N LEU A 262 13.72 -10.58 14.74
CA LEU A 262 13.36 -9.18 14.92
C LEU A 262 12.04 -8.85 14.19
N SER A 263 11.91 -9.25 12.92
CA SER A 263 10.68 -9.11 12.13
C SER A 263 9.51 -9.81 12.79
N TYR A 264 9.70 -11.04 13.26
CA TYR A 264 8.65 -11.79 13.93
C TYR A 264 8.18 -11.08 15.21
N THR A 265 9.12 -10.59 16.02
CA THR A 265 8.81 -9.83 17.24
C THR A 265 8.10 -8.53 16.91
N GLY A 266 8.58 -7.77 15.92
CA GLY A 266 7.99 -6.51 15.49
C GLY A 266 6.57 -6.64 14.97
N VAL A 267 6.30 -7.66 14.15
CA VAL A 267 4.94 -7.94 13.63
C VAL A 267 3.99 -8.32 14.77
N ASN A 268 4.41 -9.19 15.69
CA ASN A 268 3.58 -9.56 16.85
C ASN A 268 3.29 -8.35 17.75
N LEU A 269 4.29 -7.49 17.97
CA LEU A 269 4.12 -6.26 18.74
C LEU A 269 3.10 -5.31 18.08
N ALA A 270 3.16 -5.16 16.75
CA ALA A 270 2.22 -4.35 16.00
C ALA A 270 0.78 -4.87 16.10
N VAL A 271 0.58 -6.20 16.05
CA VAL A 271 -0.73 -6.82 16.24
C VAL A 271 -1.22 -6.66 17.68
N PHE A 272 -0.33 -6.77 18.67
CA PHE A 272 -0.68 -6.60 20.07
C PHE A 272 -1.21 -5.19 20.37
N PHE A 273 -0.64 -4.17 19.74
CA PHE A 273 -1.08 -2.78 19.94
C PHE A 273 -2.22 -2.35 19.00
N LYS A 274 -2.87 -3.27 18.26
CA LYS A 274 -3.90 -2.93 17.26
C LYS A 274 -5.03 -2.05 17.83
N ASP A 275 -5.40 -2.27 19.10
CA ASP A 275 -6.48 -1.56 19.78
C ASP A 275 -6.02 -0.21 20.39
N ARG A 276 -4.73 0.11 20.28
CA ARG A 276 -4.09 1.36 20.72
C ARG A 276 -3.53 2.12 19.51
N SER A 277 -4.35 2.28 18.46
CA SER A 277 -3.95 2.85 17.17
C SER A 277 -3.16 4.17 17.30
N ASN A 278 -3.56 5.07 18.20
CA ASN A 278 -2.84 6.33 18.43
C ASN A 278 -1.39 6.11 18.91
N PHE A 279 -1.12 5.17 19.82
CA PHE A 279 0.24 4.89 20.30
C PHE A 279 1.11 4.25 19.21
N ILE A 280 0.55 3.33 18.42
CA ILE A 280 1.24 2.76 17.25
C ILE A 280 1.60 3.87 16.26
N ILE A 281 0.67 4.77 15.96
CA ILE A 281 0.88 5.86 15.00
C ILE A 281 1.98 6.80 15.51
N TYR A 282 1.99 7.17 16.80
CA TYR A 282 3.06 8.00 17.37
C TYR A 282 4.42 7.28 17.40
N LEU A 283 4.45 6.00 17.75
CA LEU A 283 5.68 5.20 17.78
C LEU A 283 6.27 5.00 16.37
N LEU A 284 5.42 4.65 15.39
CA LEU A 284 5.80 4.61 13.98
C LEU A 284 6.31 5.98 13.56
N SER A 285 5.58 7.06 13.82
CA SER A 285 6.00 8.42 13.44
C SER A 285 7.35 8.83 14.05
N LEU A 286 7.63 8.44 15.30
CA LEU A 286 8.90 8.68 15.97
C LEU A 286 10.06 7.89 15.34
N ILE A 287 9.83 6.59 15.09
CA ILE A 287 10.80 5.70 14.43
C ILE A 287 11.08 6.21 13.00
N MET A 288 10.05 6.67 12.31
CA MET A 288 10.12 7.25 10.97
C MET A 288 10.95 8.53 10.92
N LEU A 289 10.78 9.42 11.90
CA LEU A 289 11.57 10.63 12.03
C LEU A 289 13.05 10.30 12.27
N LEU A 290 13.34 9.36 13.20
CA LEU A 290 14.70 8.93 13.52
C LEU A 290 15.42 8.31 12.32
N LEU A 291 14.73 7.43 11.57
CA LEU A 291 15.30 6.75 10.41
C LEU A 291 15.47 7.69 9.20
N PHE A 292 14.59 8.67 9.03
CA PHE A 292 14.77 9.75 8.06
C PHE A 292 16.03 10.58 8.37
N ILE A 293 16.23 10.96 9.63
CA ILE A 293 17.43 11.68 10.07
C ILE A 293 18.69 10.85 9.79
N ILE A 294 18.69 9.56 10.11
CA ILE A 294 19.84 8.67 9.83
C ILE A 294 20.10 8.57 8.32
N SER A 295 19.05 8.43 7.50
CA SER A 295 19.20 8.30 6.04
C SER A 295 19.80 9.55 5.39
N VAL A 296 19.26 10.72 5.74
CA VAL A 296 19.64 12.00 5.11
C VAL A 296 20.97 12.51 5.67
N VAL A 297 21.18 12.40 6.99
CA VAL A 297 22.36 12.98 7.66
C VAL A 297 23.57 12.05 7.61
N VAL A 298 23.38 10.74 7.79
CA VAL A 298 24.49 9.80 7.98
C VAL A 298 24.90 9.13 6.66
N LEU A 299 23.94 8.60 5.89
CA LEU A 299 24.26 7.71 4.77
C LEU A 299 24.43 8.44 3.42
N LYS A 300 23.83 9.62 3.22
CA LYS A 300 23.83 10.37 1.94
C LYS A 300 23.49 9.49 0.70
N ASP A 301 22.80 8.35 0.90
CA ASP A 301 22.39 7.42 -0.16
C ASP A 301 20.89 7.63 -0.46
N GLY A 302 20.60 8.19 -1.64
CA GLY A 302 19.22 8.39 -2.12
C GLY A 302 18.45 7.08 -2.30
N GLY A 303 19.14 5.95 -2.55
CA GLY A 303 18.50 4.65 -2.65
C GLY A 303 17.97 4.14 -1.30
N PHE A 304 18.65 4.48 -0.20
CA PHE A 304 18.17 4.17 1.15
C PHE A 304 16.93 5.00 1.48
N LEU A 305 16.93 6.31 1.17
CA LEU A 305 15.75 7.17 1.31
C LEU A 305 14.53 6.60 0.56
N ALA A 306 14.71 6.15 -0.67
CA ALA A 306 13.63 5.59 -1.47
C ALA A 306 13.10 4.26 -0.89
N LEU A 307 13.98 3.36 -0.42
CA LEU A 307 13.57 2.14 0.31
C LEU A 307 12.78 2.47 1.59
N TRP A 308 13.14 3.56 2.28
CA TRP A 308 12.38 4.00 3.44
C TRP A 308 11.00 4.49 3.06
N ILE A 309 10.89 5.40 2.11
CA ILE A 309 9.59 5.90 1.64
C ILE A 309 8.67 4.72 1.25
N LEU A 310 9.23 3.69 0.62
CA LEU A 310 8.50 2.47 0.28
C LEU A 310 8.01 1.71 1.54
N PHE A 311 8.87 1.54 2.53
CA PHE A 311 8.49 0.93 3.81
C PHE A 311 7.38 1.74 4.51
N CYS A 312 7.50 3.07 4.51
CA CYS A 312 6.51 3.99 5.06
C CYS A 312 5.14 3.81 4.40
N SER A 313 5.10 3.81 3.06
CA SER A 313 3.87 3.63 2.30
C SER A 313 3.24 2.27 2.53
N PHE A 314 4.07 1.22 2.65
CA PHE A 314 3.60 -0.12 2.94
C PHE A 314 2.95 -0.20 4.34
N MET A 315 3.59 0.38 5.37
CA MET A 315 3.07 0.40 6.74
C MET A 315 1.78 1.23 6.85
N LEU A 316 1.72 2.40 6.19
CA LEU A 316 0.51 3.21 6.14
C LEU A 316 -0.64 2.45 5.47
N SER A 317 -0.38 1.78 4.34
CA SER A 317 -1.37 0.96 3.64
C SER A 317 -1.83 -0.22 4.50
N PHE A 318 -0.93 -0.82 5.27
CA PHE A 318 -1.26 -1.89 6.21
C PHE A 318 -2.16 -1.41 7.35
N VAL A 319 -1.81 -0.29 8.00
CA VAL A 319 -2.65 0.33 9.06
C VAL A 319 -4.03 0.66 8.51
N LEU A 320 -4.10 1.20 7.29
CA LEU A 320 -5.36 1.42 6.58
C LEU A 320 -6.15 0.14 6.35
N GLY A 321 -5.49 -0.96 6.00
CA GLY A 321 -6.12 -2.27 5.84
C GLY A 321 -6.78 -2.76 7.13
N VAL A 322 -6.12 -2.58 8.27
CA VAL A 322 -6.54 -3.08 9.59
C VAL A 322 -7.52 -2.15 10.31
N ALA A 323 -7.43 -0.83 10.12
CA ALA A 323 -8.24 0.14 10.85
C ALA A 323 -9.75 -0.07 10.65
N SER A 324 -10.54 0.15 11.70
CA SER A 324 -11.99 0.23 11.63
C SER A 324 -12.40 1.62 11.14
N ILE A 325 -12.91 1.70 9.91
CA ILE A 325 -13.21 2.95 9.24
C ILE A 325 -14.72 3.15 9.22
N LYS A 326 -15.17 4.31 9.72
CA LYS A 326 -16.59 4.70 9.74
C LYS A 326 -17.01 5.39 8.44
N GLU A 327 -16.18 6.27 7.89
CA GLU A 327 -16.49 7.05 6.69
C GLU A 327 -15.38 7.03 5.64
N THR A 328 -15.75 7.26 4.37
CA THR A 328 -14.78 7.27 3.26
C THR A 328 -13.80 8.43 3.31
N LYS A 329 -14.23 9.59 3.83
CA LYS A 329 -13.39 10.79 3.96
C LYS A 329 -12.18 10.53 4.85
N ASP A 330 -12.38 9.81 5.95
CA ASP A 330 -11.35 9.54 6.97
C ASP A 330 -10.14 8.79 6.41
N PHE A 331 -10.33 8.01 5.34
CA PHE A 331 -9.27 7.17 4.78
C PHE A 331 -8.81 7.56 3.39
N SER A 332 -9.63 8.28 2.62
CA SER A 332 -9.32 8.69 1.25
C SER A 332 -7.98 9.42 1.15
N PHE A 333 -7.73 10.38 2.04
CA PHE A 333 -6.48 11.14 2.08
C PHE A 333 -5.27 10.25 2.34
N VAL A 334 -5.35 9.41 3.38
CA VAL A 334 -4.25 8.51 3.77
C VAL A 334 -3.99 7.47 2.67
N PHE A 335 -5.03 6.99 2.00
CA PHE A 335 -4.90 6.06 0.87
C PHE A 335 -4.15 6.69 -0.30
N TYR A 336 -4.55 7.89 -0.73
CA TYR A 336 -3.86 8.58 -1.83
C TYR A 336 -2.43 8.97 -1.46
N ALA A 337 -2.18 9.35 -0.20
CA ALA A 337 -0.84 9.62 0.29
C ALA A 337 0.04 8.37 0.23
N ALA A 338 -0.45 7.23 0.75
CA ALA A 338 0.29 5.97 0.72
C ALA A 338 0.57 5.50 -0.71
N LEU A 339 -0.42 5.57 -1.60
CA LEU A 339 -0.26 5.21 -3.02
C LEU A 339 0.75 6.11 -3.73
N SER A 340 0.69 7.42 -3.49
CA SER A 340 1.62 8.38 -4.11
C SER A 340 3.06 8.14 -3.65
N LEU A 341 3.26 7.92 -2.34
CA LEU A 341 4.58 7.60 -1.79
C LEU A 341 5.14 6.31 -2.41
N MET A 342 4.31 5.28 -2.57
CA MET A 342 4.70 4.00 -3.16
C MET A 342 5.13 4.15 -4.63
N ILE A 343 4.38 4.92 -5.43
CA ILE A 343 4.73 5.21 -6.83
C ILE A 343 6.05 5.98 -6.90
N VAL A 344 6.23 7.00 -6.05
CA VAL A 344 7.45 7.83 -6.01
C VAL A 344 8.66 6.99 -5.59
N SER A 345 8.56 6.19 -4.53
CA SER A 345 9.66 5.34 -4.08
C SER A 345 10.04 4.30 -5.12
N ASN A 346 9.07 3.64 -5.74
CA ASN A 346 9.33 2.65 -6.78
C ASN A 346 9.96 3.30 -8.01
N SER A 347 9.53 4.51 -8.36
CA SER A 347 10.20 5.28 -9.41
C SER A 347 11.67 5.52 -9.07
N LEU A 348 11.98 6.04 -7.89
CA LEU A 348 13.36 6.31 -7.49
C LEU A 348 14.23 5.04 -7.46
N LEU A 349 13.69 3.90 -7.02
CA LEU A 349 14.45 2.65 -6.92
C LEU A 349 14.69 1.97 -8.27
N PHE A 350 13.67 1.95 -9.13
CA PHE A 350 13.67 1.08 -10.31
C PHE A 350 13.87 1.82 -11.64
N ILE A 351 13.88 3.16 -11.67
CA ILE A 351 13.93 3.89 -12.93
C ILE A 351 15.21 3.65 -13.75
N LYS A 352 16.38 3.54 -13.09
CA LYS A 352 17.66 3.18 -13.74
C LYS A 352 17.62 1.76 -14.30
N TYR A 353 17.18 0.82 -13.48
CA TYR A 353 17.03 -0.58 -13.89
C TYR A 353 16.10 -0.68 -15.10
N THR A 354 14.97 0.04 -15.07
CA THR A 354 13.99 0.12 -16.15
C THR A 354 14.60 0.68 -17.43
N ALA A 355 15.34 1.80 -17.32
CA ALA A 355 16.01 2.40 -18.46
C ALA A 355 17.02 1.43 -19.11
N LYS A 356 17.78 0.69 -18.29
CA LYS A 356 18.73 -0.33 -18.76
C LYS A 356 18.03 -1.51 -19.42
N THR A 357 16.99 -2.06 -18.80
CA THR A 357 16.22 -3.22 -19.30
C THR A 357 15.55 -2.92 -20.64
N PHE A 358 14.89 -1.78 -20.76
CA PHE A 358 14.25 -1.36 -22.02
C PHE A 358 15.24 -0.74 -23.01
N ASN A 359 16.55 -0.75 -22.70
CA ASN A 359 17.59 -0.20 -23.56
C ASN A 359 17.37 1.29 -23.91
N ILE A 360 16.70 2.02 -23.02
CA ILE A 360 16.45 3.46 -23.11
C ILE A 360 17.75 4.21 -22.82
N GLY A 361 18.50 3.80 -21.79
CA GLY A 361 19.75 4.42 -21.35
C GLY A 361 20.36 3.64 -20.18
N ASP A 362 21.43 4.16 -19.58
CA ASP A 362 22.21 3.48 -18.53
C ASP A 362 22.77 2.11 -19.01
N VAL A 363 23.13 2.04 -20.29
CA VAL A 363 23.70 0.85 -20.93
C VAL A 363 25.18 1.07 -21.21
N ASP A 364 26.03 0.25 -20.62
CA ASP A 364 27.46 0.24 -20.88
C ASP A 364 27.73 -0.64 -22.13
N TYR A 365 28.35 -0.05 -23.13
CA TYR A 365 28.74 -0.74 -24.35
C TYR A 365 30.21 -1.12 -24.30
N LYS A 366 30.49 -2.42 -24.45
CA LYS A 366 31.84 -2.93 -24.69
C LYS A 366 32.42 -2.32 -25.96
N PHE A 367 31.64 -2.27 -27.04
CA PHE A 367 31.96 -1.44 -28.19
C PHE A 367 30.73 -1.05 -29.02
N LEU A 368 30.87 0.07 -29.74
CA LEU A 368 29.95 0.55 -30.77
C LEU A 368 30.69 0.62 -32.10
N LEU A 369 30.16 -0.01 -33.14
CA LEU A 369 30.66 0.12 -34.51
C LEU A 369 29.83 1.16 -35.24
N VAL A 370 30.49 2.18 -35.77
CA VAL A 370 29.86 3.37 -36.35
C VAL A 370 30.37 3.60 -37.76
N ASP A 371 29.52 4.08 -38.65
CA ASP A 371 29.90 4.50 -40.00
C ASP A 371 30.96 5.62 -39.93
N LYS A 372 32.01 5.52 -40.76
CA LYS A 372 33.10 6.49 -40.83
C LYS A 372 32.65 7.93 -41.11
N SER A 373 31.50 8.12 -41.76
CA SER A 373 30.89 9.44 -41.96
C SER A 373 30.58 10.18 -40.65
N ALA A 374 30.41 9.46 -39.54
CA ALA A 374 30.15 10.05 -38.24
C ALA A 374 31.43 10.37 -37.42
N LEU A 375 32.62 10.13 -37.98
CA LEU A 375 33.90 10.40 -37.30
C LEU A 375 34.02 11.86 -36.82
N LYS A 376 33.46 12.82 -37.57
CA LYS A 376 33.45 14.24 -37.20
C LYS A 376 32.55 14.57 -36.01
N ALA A 377 31.59 13.70 -35.67
CA ALA A 377 30.70 13.88 -34.53
C ALA A 377 31.31 13.31 -33.23
N LEU A 378 32.43 12.59 -33.32
CA LEU A 378 33.12 12.03 -32.17
C LEU A 378 33.99 13.09 -31.49
N PRO A 379 34.07 13.10 -30.14
CA PRO A 379 34.99 13.96 -29.42
C PRO A 379 36.44 13.68 -29.85
N SER A 380 37.24 14.72 -30.08
CA SER A 380 38.65 14.54 -30.46
C SER A 380 39.44 13.76 -29.41
N SER A 381 39.13 13.99 -28.13
CA SER A 381 39.70 13.29 -26.98
C SER A 381 39.46 11.77 -26.96
N LEU A 382 38.51 11.27 -27.74
CA LEU A 382 38.15 9.86 -27.82
C LEU A 382 39.09 9.08 -28.76
N CYS A 383 39.53 9.71 -29.85
CA CYS A 383 40.38 9.11 -30.86
C CYS A 383 41.82 9.68 -30.85
N GLU A 384 42.14 10.54 -29.87
CA GLU A 384 43.51 10.94 -29.55
C GLU A 384 44.26 9.82 -28.82
N THR A 385 45.51 9.58 -29.22
CA THR A 385 46.33 8.44 -28.79
C THR A 385 46.73 8.57 -27.32
N LYS A 386 45.92 8.04 -26.40
CA LYS A 386 46.32 7.81 -25.00
C LYS A 386 47.15 6.51 -24.93
N GLY A 387 48.26 6.54 -24.20
CA GLY A 387 49.33 5.55 -24.26
C GLY A 387 48.94 4.06 -24.10
N LYS A 388 49.67 3.24 -24.87
CA LYS A 388 49.95 1.79 -24.87
C LYS A 388 49.05 0.69 -24.27
N GLU A 389 47.92 0.90 -23.58
CA GLU A 389 47.13 -0.26 -23.09
C GLU A 389 45.62 -0.29 -23.36
N GLN A 390 45.02 0.71 -24.02
CA GLN A 390 43.71 0.55 -24.70
C GLN A 390 43.43 1.78 -25.56
N THR A 391 43.33 1.61 -26.88
CA THR A 391 42.85 2.67 -27.78
C THR A 391 41.33 2.77 -27.64
N PRO A 392 40.74 3.91 -27.19
CA PRO A 392 39.30 4.04 -27.02
C PRO A 392 38.53 4.04 -28.36
N CYS A 393 39.25 4.08 -29.47
CA CYS A 393 38.74 4.25 -30.83
C CYS A 393 39.68 3.51 -31.81
N GLU A 394 39.14 2.58 -32.59
CA GLU A 394 39.80 1.90 -33.70
C GLU A 394 39.15 2.35 -35.02
N ILE A 395 39.93 2.87 -35.95
CA ILE A 395 39.44 3.37 -37.25
C ILE A 395 39.81 2.38 -38.34
N ASP A 396 38.81 1.86 -39.03
CA ASP A 396 38.93 1.00 -40.21
C ASP A 396 38.60 1.80 -41.50
N GLU A 397 38.75 1.19 -42.68
CA GLU A 397 38.48 1.83 -43.97
C GLU A 397 37.04 2.36 -44.08
N LYS A 398 36.07 1.62 -43.53
CA LYS A 398 34.63 1.90 -43.66
C LYS A 398 33.91 2.21 -42.34
N ALA A 399 34.49 1.88 -41.20
CA ALA A 399 33.84 1.99 -39.90
C ALA A 399 34.81 2.45 -38.79
N VAL A 400 34.23 2.93 -37.70
CA VAL A 400 34.94 3.37 -36.50
C VAL A 400 34.38 2.57 -35.34
N LYS A 401 35.24 1.85 -34.63
CA LYS A 401 34.88 1.07 -33.46
C LYS A 401 35.28 1.83 -32.20
N ILE A 402 34.29 2.13 -31.38
CA ILE A 402 34.44 2.94 -30.17
C ILE A 402 34.25 2.04 -28.97
N TYR A 403 35.13 2.14 -27.98
CA TYR A 403 35.09 1.36 -26.74
C TYR A 403 34.71 2.23 -25.54
N ASP A 404 34.26 1.59 -24.46
CA ASP A 404 34.10 2.23 -23.15
C ASP A 404 33.14 3.43 -23.15
N VAL A 405 32.00 3.27 -23.84
CA VAL A 405 30.97 4.30 -23.93
C VAL A 405 29.69 3.83 -23.25
N LYS A 406 29.15 4.71 -22.43
CA LYS A 406 27.86 4.54 -21.77
C LYS A 406 26.78 5.30 -22.52
N SER A 407 25.63 4.66 -22.73
CA SER A 407 24.45 5.35 -23.24
C SER A 407 23.71 6.08 -22.12
N LEU A 408 23.41 7.36 -22.35
CA LEU A 408 22.49 8.16 -21.55
C LEU A 408 21.05 8.06 -22.08
N CYS A 409 20.89 8.05 -23.40
CA CYS A 409 19.62 7.85 -24.09
C CYS A 409 19.84 7.24 -25.49
N ASN A 410 19.09 6.20 -25.85
CA ASN A 410 19.08 5.55 -27.16
C ASN A 410 17.78 5.77 -27.94
N ILE A 411 16.86 6.58 -27.40
CA ILE A 411 15.58 6.86 -28.04
C ILE A 411 15.71 8.10 -28.93
N GLY A 412 15.05 8.04 -30.07
CA GLY A 412 14.96 9.13 -31.04
C GLY A 412 16.04 9.09 -32.11
N LYS A 413 16.21 10.23 -32.79
CA LYS A 413 17.14 10.36 -33.92
C LYS A 413 18.61 10.19 -33.53
N PHE A 414 18.96 10.55 -32.29
CA PHE A 414 20.35 10.52 -31.82
C PHE A 414 20.50 9.59 -30.62
N TYR A 415 21.64 8.90 -30.56
CA TYR A 415 22.13 8.26 -29.37
C TYR A 415 22.94 9.29 -28.60
N TYR A 416 22.54 9.48 -27.34
CA TYR A 416 23.18 10.37 -26.40
C TYR A 416 24.12 9.53 -25.56
N LEU A 417 25.41 9.78 -25.70
CA LEU A 417 26.48 8.92 -25.22
C LEU A 417 27.39 9.69 -24.26
N GLN A 418 28.04 8.95 -23.36
CA GLN A 418 29.01 9.48 -22.41
C GLN A 418 30.26 8.59 -22.40
N THR A 419 31.43 9.22 -22.49
CA THR A 419 32.73 8.53 -22.36
C THR A 419 33.03 8.19 -20.90
N LYS A 420 33.95 7.26 -20.62
CA LYS A 420 34.48 7.04 -19.26
C LYS A 420 35.01 8.33 -18.61
N ASP A 421 35.59 9.23 -19.42
CA ASP A 421 36.11 10.53 -18.97
C ASP A 421 34.98 11.57 -18.71
N GLY A 422 33.72 11.18 -18.86
CA GLY A 422 32.55 12.00 -18.55
C GLY A 422 32.08 12.93 -19.68
N VAL A 423 32.77 12.94 -20.83
CA VAL A 423 32.43 13.76 -21.99
C VAL A 423 31.14 13.23 -22.64
N LYS A 424 30.15 14.11 -22.82
CA LYS A 424 28.86 13.77 -23.42
C LYS A 424 28.84 14.18 -24.89
N PHE A 425 28.29 13.34 -25.76
CA PHE A 425 28.18 13.61 -27.20
C PHE A 425 26.97 12.90 -27.81
N GLU A 426 26.62 13.30 -29.02
CA GLU A 426 25.45 12.82 -29.74
C GLU A 426 25.88 12.15 -31.03
N LEU A 427 25.25 11.02 -31.36
CA LEU A 427 25.54 10.24 -32.55
C LEU A 427 24.24 9.90 -33.28
N ASP A 428 24.17 10.16 -34.58
CA ASP A 428 22.99 9.79 -35.37
C ASP A 428 22.77 8.28 -35.32
N SER A 429 21.59 7.84 -34.89
CA SER A 429 21.28 6.43 -34.67
C SER A 429 21.36 5.61 -35.95
N SER A 430 21.13 6.23 -37.12
CA SER A 430 21.28 5.59 -38.44
C SER A 430 22.73 5.26 -38.80
N LYS A 431 23.70 5.86 -38.10
CA LYS A 431 25.13 5.66 -38.32
C LYS A 431 25.72 4.55 -37.46
N ILE A 432 24.93 3.97 -36.56
CA ILE A 432 25.37 2.85 -35.72
C ILE A 432 25.15 1.54 -36.49
N ILE A 433 26.25 0.88 -36.84
CA ILE A 433 26.27 -0.36 -37.60
C ILE A 433 26.01 -1.56 -36.69
N SER A 434 26.70 -1.61 -35.54
CA SER A 434 26.51 -2.68 -34.55
C SER A 434 26.90 -2.23 -33.15
N ARG A 435 26.44 -2.98 -32.15
CA ARG A 435 26.67 -2.69 -30.72
C ARG A 435 26.83 -3.97 -29.93
N VAL A 436 27.77 -3.97 -28.99
CA VAL A 436 27.96 -5.07 -28.04
C VAL A 436 27.92 -4.49 -26.63
N LYS A 437 27.01 -5.01 -25.81
CA LYS A 437 26.84 -4.64 -24.40
C LYS A 437 27.89 -5.36 -23.54
N GLU A 438 28.23 -4.78 -22.39
CA GLU A 438 28.97 -5.49 -21.34
C GLU A 438 28.15 -6.59 -20.66
#